data_AF-A0A519VMA7-F1
#
_entry.id   AF-A0A519VMA7-F1
#
_cell.length_a   1.000
_cell.length_b   1.000
_cell.length_c   1.000
_cell.angle_alpha   90.00
_cell.angle_beta   90.00
_cell.angle_gamma   90.00
#
_symmetry.space_group_name_H-M   'P 1'
#
loop_
_entity.id
_entity.type
_entity.pdbx_description
1 polymer ?
#
loop_
_entity_poly.entity_id
_entity_poly.type
_entity_poly.pdbx_seq_one_letter_code
_entity_poly.pdbx_strand_id
1 'polypeptide(L)'
;TLRVAVNNNTQNAFEVNVALAGVHDLRVNGFYYTAPQSALDLTVNIDKIEMKNIESLSQGQLKNGTGTLTGALTVKGALTAPKILGDLTFNNAGINVAYVNSYFRMPNEKISFTNEGIAFNNFTLIDSLNQKATINGKVLTTDYKNYRFGLDIRMNNFRAINSTAADNEMIYGTVYLTSDIKVRGDLNQPDVNMNITVNKGTKFFFALPSSDPSIIDQDGIVQFIDADAPPFNGQKALKVDSISKSPIKGINLVAAVKIDPEAELNVVVDPSNGDALNIKGDADLNATMDPSGKISLTGRYEVVDGSYNLSVGPLGKKEFRIVKGSTIIWTGEPTSANANLTAMYEVNAAPIDLLNQPDLVQAKTKIPFQVYLMMKGEL
;
A
#
# COMPACT_ATOMS: atom_id res chain seq x y z
N THR A 1 -19.63 -17.29 24.09
CA THR A 1 -19.48 -18.62 24.68
C THR A 1 -19.09 -19.62 23.62
N LEU A 2 -17.98 -20.33 23.82
CA LEU A 2 -17.58 -21.47 23.00
C LEU A 2 -18.09 -22.76 23.64
N ARG A 3 -18.77 -23.60 22.86
CA ARG A 3 -19.19 -24.95 23.24
C ARG A 3 -18.57 -25.93 22.25
N VAL A 4 -17.93 -26.97 22.78
CA VAL A 4 -17.34 -28.05 22.00
C VAL A 4 -17.85 -29.35 22.58
N ALA A 5 -18.52 -30.14 21.75
CA ALA A 5 -18.95 -31.49 22.05
C ALA A 5 -18.35 -32.43 21.01
N VAL A 6 -17.62 -33.44 21.48
CA VAL A 6 -17.04 -34.48 20.63
C VAL A 6 -17.43 -35.83 21.20
N ASN A 7 -17.91 -36.74 20.36
CA ASN A 7 -18.17 -38.13 20.74
C ASN A 7 -17.57 -39.11 19.72
N ASN A 8 -17.36 -40.36 20.13
CA ASN A 8 -16.75 -41.42 19.32
C ASN A 8 -17.68 -42.63 19.18
N ASN A 9 -18.99 -42.40 19.17
CA ASN A 9 -19.99 -43.46 19.09
C ASN A 9 -20.00 -44.18 17.72
N THR A 10 -19.39 -43.56 16.71
CA THR A 10 -19.19 -44.14 15.38
C THR A 10 -17.78 -44.71 15.26
N GLN A 11 -17.65 -45.98 14.87
CA GLN A 11 -16.34 -46.61 14.66
C GLN A 11 -15.51 -45.79 13.65
N ASN A 12 -14.23 -45.58 13.96
CA ASN A 12 -13.29 -44.82 13.13
C ASN A 12 -13.68 -43.37 12.86
N ALA A 13 -14.54 -42.76 13.69
CA ALA A 13 -14.92 -41.37 13.54
C ALA A 13 -15.14 -40.67 14.88
N PHE A 14 -14.88 -39.37 14.89
CA PHE A 14 -15.28 -38.46 15.95
C PHE A 14 -16.37 -37.55 15.40
N GLU A 15 -17.55 -37.59 16.01
CA GLU A 15 -18.60 -36.61 15.74
C GLU A 15 -18.22 -35.30 16.44
N VAL A 16 -18.14 -34.21 15.68
CA VAL A 16 -17.73 -32.89 16.13
C VAL A 16 -18.94 -31.97 16.07
N ASN A 17 -19.28 -31.36 17.20
CA ASN A 17 -20.30 -30.32 17.32
C ASN A 17 -19.71 -29.13 18.08
N VAL A 18 -19.35 -28.08 17.34
CA VAL A 18 -18.79 -26.83 17.87
C VAL A 18 -19.78 -25.71 17.64
N ALA A 19 -20.05 -24.94 18.69
CA ALA A 19 -20.86 -23.73 18.59
C ALA A 19 -20.13 -22.58 19.29
N LEU A 20 -19.93 -21.49 18.55
CA LEU A 20 -19.53 -20.21 19.09
C LEU A 20 -20.77 -19.31 19.05
N ALA A 21 -21.13 -18.71 20.18
CA ALA A 21 -22.29 -17.83 20.30
C ALA A 21 -21.93 -16.53 21.03
N GLY A 22 -22.57 -15.41 20.66
CA GLY A 22 -22.43 -14.10 21.33
C GLY A 22 -21.98 -13.01 20.36
N VAL A 23 -20.71 -12.58 20.44
CA VAL A 23 -20.14 -11.62 19.47
C VAL A 23 -20.02 -12.26 18.07
N HIS A 24 -19.86 -13.58 18.06
CA HIS A 24 -19.81 -14.43 16.89
C HIS A 24 -20.82 -15.54 17.02
N ASP A 25 -21.54 -15.79 15.95
CA ASP A 25 -22.47 -16.91 15.84
C ASP A 25 -21.98 -17.81 14.69
N LEU A 26 -21.38 -18.93 15.07
CA LEU A 26 -20.78 -19.91 14.17
C LEU A 26 -21.06 -21.31 14.71
N ARG A 27 -21.46 -22.22 13.82
CA ARG A 27 -21.67 -23.64 14.15
C ARG A 27 -20.88 -24.51 13.19
N VAL A 28 -20.17 -25.50 13.72
CA VAL A 28 -19.47 -26.52 12.95
C VAL A 28 -19.95 -27.88 13.42
N ASN A 29 -20.56 -28.65 12.52
CA ASN A 29 -21.07 -29.99 12.82
C ASN A 29 -20.57 -30.98 11.79
N GLY A 30 -20.32 -32.23 12.18
CA GLY A 30 -19.98 -33.31 11.25
C GLY A 30 -19.01 -34.31 11.84
N PHE A 31 -18.17 -34.92 11.01
CA PHE A 31 -17.27 -36.00 11.40
C PHE A 31 -15.82 -35.72 11.06
N TYR A 32 -14.93 -36.17 11.94
CA TYR A 32 -13.52 -36.41 11.65
C TYR A 32 -13.27 -37.92 11.64
N TYR A 33 -12.98 -38.48 10.47
CA TYR A 33 -12.67 -39.90 10.29
C TYR A 33 -11.19 -40.16 10.58
N THR A 34 -10.88 -41.27 11.27
CA THR A 34 -9.51 -41.68 11.61
C THR A 34 -8.98 -42.83 10.76
N ALA A 35 -9.85 -43.63 10.14
CA ALA A 35 -9.49 -44.75 9.28
C ALA A 35 -10.43 -44.85 8.07
N PRO A 36 -9.97 -45.36 6.90
CA PRO A 36 -8.61 -45.85 6.63
C PRO A 36 -7.56 -44.74 6.53
N GLN A 37 -7.97 -43.48 6.41
CA GLN A 37 -7.12 -42.30 6.45
C GLN A 37 -7.86 -41.13 7.11
N SER A 38 -7.12 -40.19 7.70
CA SER A 38 -7.69 -39.00 8.32
C SER A 38 -8.43 -38.12 7.31
N ALA A 39 -9.72 -37.91 7.54
CA ALA A 39 -10.57 -37.10 6.65
C ALA A 39 -11.62 -36.30 7.43
N LEU A 40 -12.02 -35.17 6.84
CA LEU A 40 -13.08 -34.31 7.33
C LEU A 40 -14.36 -34.57 6.55
N ASP A 41 -15.50 -34.49 7.22
CA ASP A 41 -16.80 -34.19 6.64
C ASP A 41 -17.53 -33.24 7.58
N LEU A 42 -17.26 -31.95 7.44
CA LEU A 42 -17.79 -30.90 8.31
C LEU A 42 -18.70 -29.96 7.53
N THR A 43 -19.75 -29.50 8.20
CA THR A 43 -20.61 -28.40 7.77
C THR A 43 -20.39 -27.22 8.70
N VAL A 44 -20.06 -26.07 8.14
CA VAL A 44 -19.74 -24.82 8.83
C VAL A 44 -20.82 -23.81 8.47
N ASN A 45 -21.62 -23.38 9.45
CA ASN A 45 -22.63 -22.35 9.31
C ASN A 45 -22.19 -21.11 10.08
N ILE A 46 -21.95 -20.03 9.34
CA ILE A 46 -21.59 -18.72 9.87
C ILE A 46 -22.87 -17.88 9.87
N ASP A 47 -23.49 -17.80 11.04
CA ASP A 47 -24.70 -17.00 11.24
C ASP A 47 -24.31 -15.50 11.38
N LYS A 48 -23.17 -15.19 12.01
CA LYS A 48 -22.61 -13.83 12.13
C LYS A 48 -21.13 -13.83 12.53
N ILE A 49 -20.28 -13.18 11.73
CA ILE A 49 -18.94 -12.74 12.15
C ILE A 49 -18.78 -11.25 11.89
N GLU A 50 -18.49 -10.44 12.92
CA GLU A 50 -18.24 -9.01 12.74
C GLU A 50 -16.84 -8.75 12.15
N MET A 51 -16.75 -7.85 11.17
CA MET A 51 -15.50 -7.52 10.49
C MET A 51 -14.41 -6.99 11.44
N LYS A 52 -14.80 -6.33 12.54
CA LYS A 52 -13.89 -5.87 13.60
C LYS A 52 -13.03 -6.99 14.18
N ASN A 53 -13.52 -8.23 14.18
CA ASN A 53 -12.77 -9.38 14.67
C ASN A 53 -11.94 -10.05 13.57
N ILE A 54 -12.26 -9.83 12.29
CA ILE A 54 -11.34 -10.17 11.20
C ILE A 54 -10.09 -9.27 11.27
N GLU A 55 -10.27 -8.00 11.67
CA GLU A 55 -9.17 -7.06 11.91
C GLU A 55 -8.17 -7.59 12.96
N SER A 56 -8.62 -8.22 14.06
CA SER A 56 -7.69 -8.76 15.08
C SER A 56 -6.82 -9.92 14.56
N LEU A 57 -7.28 -10.64 13.53
CA LEU A 57 -6.53 -11.71 12.87
C LEU A 57 -5.55 -11.20 11.82
N SER A 58 -5.68 -9.94 11.40
CA SER A 58 -4.90 -9.34 10.31
C SER A 58 -3.49 -8.89 10.71
N GLN A 59 -3.12 -9.02 11.99
CA GLN A 59 -1.86 -8.51 12.52
C GLN A 59 -1.62 -7.02 12.24
N GLY A 60 -2.70 -6.22 12.26
CA GLY A 60 -2.66 -4.77 12.05
C GLY A 60 -2.69 -4.32 10.58
N GLN A 61 -2.73 -5.25 9.62
CA GLN A 61 -2.85 -4.94 8.19
C GLN A 61 -4.23 -4.40 7.82
N LEU A 62 -5.25 -4.80 8.57
CA LEU A 62 -6.61 -4.33 8.44
C LEU A 62 -7.03 -3.60 9.72
N LYS A 63 -7.77 -2.51 9.57
CA LYS A 63 -8.25 -1.66 10.67
C LYS A 63 -9.72 -1.29 10.46
N ASN A 64 -10.39 -0.85 11.53
CA ASN A 64 -11.73 -0.25 11.49
C ASN A 64 -12.79 -1.13 10.79
N GLY A 65 -12.79 -2.44 11.05
CA GLY A 65 -13.75 -3.35 10.43
C GLY A 65 -15.21 -3.06 10.84
N THR A 66 -16.12 -2.90 9.86
CA THR A 66 -17.57 -2.73 10.10
C THR A 66 -18.40 -3.77 9.35
N GLY A 67 -19.65 -3.99 9.78
CA GLY A 67 -20.56 -4.94 9.15
C GLY A 67 -20.23 -6.39 9.49
N THR A 68 -20.84 -7.33 8.77
CA THR A 68 -20.77 -8.76 9.12
C THR A 68 -20.54 -9.68 7.93
N LEU A 69 -19.97 -10.84 8.20
CA LEU A 69 -19.88 -11.98 7.31
C LEU A 69 -20.90 -13.03 7.73
N THR A 70 -21.56 -13.62 6.73
CA THR A 70 -22.40 -14.81 6.87
C THR A 70 -22.01 -15.84 5.83
N GLY A 71 -22.38 -17.10 6.04
CA GLY A 71 -22.05 -18.11 5.05
C GLY A 71 -22.38 -19.53 5.47
N ALA A 72 -22.39 -20.41 4.48
CA ALA A 72 -22.55 -21.84 4.67
C ALA A 72 -21.50 -22.54 3.84
N LEU A 73 -20.63 -23.32 4.50
CA LEU A 73 -19.52 -24.02 3.89
C LEU A 73 -19.56 -25.50 4.28
N THR A 74 -19.06 -26.34 3.40
CA THR A 74 -18.74 -27.74 3.68
C THR A 74 -17.25 -27.93 3.54
N VAL A 75 -16.64 -28.70 4.44
CA VAL A 75 -15.20 -29.00 4.46
C VAL A 75 -15.05 -30.51 4.45
N LYS A 76 -14.65 -31.06 3.32
CA LYS A 76 -14.58 -32.52 3.10
C LYS A 76 -13.22 -33.00 2.62
N GLY A 77 -12.87 -34.25 2.91
CA GLY A 77 -11.66 -34.90 2.37
C GLY A 77 -10.45 -34.86 3.31
N ALA A 78 -9.27 -35.13 2.78
CA ALA A 78 -8.05 -35.29 3.59
C ALA A 78 -7.62 -33.98 4.27
N LEU A 79 -7.04 -34.07 5.46
CA LEU A 79 -6.52 -32.91 6.21
C LEU A 79 -5.47 -32.10 5.43
N THR A 80 -4.73 -32.76 4.55
CA THR A 80 -3.68 -32.14 3.73
C THR A 80 -4.21 -31.44 2.48
N ALA A 81 -5.44 -31.77 2.06
CA ALA A 81 -6.08 -31.24 0.86
C ALA A 81 -7.61 -31.21 1.04
N PRO A 82 -8.12 -30.38 1.97
CA PRO A 82 -9.55 -30.29 2.21
C PRO A 82 -10.24 -29.61 1.03
N LYS A 83 -11.43 -30.09 0.67
CA LYS A 83 -12.33 -29.46 -0.29
C LYS A 83 -13.30 -28.58 0.49
N ILE A 84 -13.15 -27.27 0.35
CA ILE A 84 -14.08 -26.30 0.94
C ILE A 84 -15.04 -25.85 -0.16
N LEU A 85 -16.34 -26.01 0.06
CA LEU A 85 -17.39 -25.62 -0.88
C LEU A 85 -18.47 -24.80 -0.19
N GLY A 86 -18.95 -23.75 -0.85
CA GLY A 86 -20.05 -22.93 -0.36
C GLY A 86 -19.80 -21.44 -0.56
N ASP A 87 -20.54 -20.60 0.13
CA ASP A 87 -20.51 -19.15 -0.08
C ASP A 87 -20.24 -18.39 1.22
N LEU A 88 -19.49 -17.29 1.12
CA LEU A 88 -19.40 -16.26 2.15
C LEU A 88 -19.96 -14.94 1.60
N THR A 89 -20.86 -14.34 2.35
CA THR A 89 -21.54 -13.08 2.02
C THR A 89 -21.10 -11.98 3.00
N PHE A 90 -20.72 -10.84 2.43
CA PHE A 90 -20.34 -9.61 3.10
C PHE A 90 -21.55 -8.70 3.19
N ASN A 91 -22.06 -8.47 4.40
CA ASN A 91 -23.29 -7.72 4.66
C ASN A 91 -22.93 -6.36 5.24
N ASN A 92 -23.09 -5.30 4.43
CA ASN A 92 -22.68 -3.93 4.76
C ASN A 92 -21.25 -3.88 5.34
N ALA A 93 -20.38 -4.74 4.81
CA ALA A 93 -19.04 -4.89 5.34
C ALA A 93 -18.18 -3.69 4.93
N GLY A 94 -17.20 -3.37 5.76
CA GLY A 94 -16.18 -2.38 5.44
C GLY A 94 -14.90 -2.63 6.20
N ILE A 95 -13.79 -2.21 5.61
CA ILE A 95 -12.45 -2.43 6.15
C ILE A 95 -11.49 -1.33 5.69
N ASN A 96 -10.61 -0.88 6.57
CA ASN A 96 -9.48 -0.02 6.23
C ASN A 96 -8.25 -0.90 5.99
N VAL A 97 -7.55 -0.69 4.87
CA VAL A 97 -6.24 -1.31 4.62
C VAL A 97 -5.17 -0.37 5.15
N ALA A 98 -4.48 -0.77 6.21
CA ALA A 98 -3.62 0.10 7.01
C ALA A 98 -2.49 0.74 6.20
N TYR A 99 -1.83 -0.02 5.33
CA TYR A 99 -0.67 0.44 4.56
C TYR A 99 -0.96 1.62 3.62
N VAL A 100 -2.18 1.67 3.08
CA VAL A 100 -2.64 2.75 2.17
C VAL A 100 -3.62 3.71 2.87
N ASN A 101 -3.97 3.41 4.12
CA ASN A 101 -4.99 4.05 4.94
C ASN A 101 -6.30 4.36 4.15
N SER A 102 -6.73 3.41 3.32
CA SER A 102 -7.92 3.53 2.50
C SER A 102 -9.03 2.63 3.03
N TYR A 103 -10.22 3.21 3.23
CA TYR A 103 -11.42 2.50 3.68
C TYR A 103 -12.27 2.05 2.49
N PHE A 104 -12.57 0.75 2.45
CA PHE A 104 -13.37 0.13 1.40
C PHE A 104 -14.62 -0.52 1.97
N ARG A 105 -15.74 -0.33 1.27
CA ARG A 105 -17.04 -0.91 1.61
C ARG A 105 -17.41 -2.00 0.62
N MET A 106 -18.10 -3.02 1.12
CA MET A 106 -18.63 -4.18 0.43
C MET A 106 -20.08 -4.36 0.89
N PRO A 107 -21.04 -3.60 0.31
CA PRO A 107 -22.41 -3.54 0.84
C PRO A 107 -23.15 -4.87 0.83
N ASN A 108 -22.98 -5.67 -0.23
CA ASN A 108 -23.60 -6.97 -0.38
C ASN A 108 -22.80 -7.83 -1.36
N GLU A 109 -21.56 -8.14 -0.98
CA GLU A 109 -20.63 -8.87 -1.85
C GLU A 109 -20.54 -10.33 -1.48
N LYS A 110 -20.19 -11.19 -2.44
CA LYS A 110 -20.09 -12.63 -2.21
C LYS A 110 -18.82 -13.21 -2.81
N ILE A 111 -18.17 -14.10 -2.06
CA ILE A 111 -17.14 -14.99 -2.59
C ILE A 111 -17.61 -16.43 -2.49
N SER A 112 -17.27 -17.23 -3.49
CA SER A 112 -17.68 -18.63 -3.57
C SER A 112 -16.47 -19.55 -3.48
N PHE A 113 -16.53 -20.51 -2.57
CA PHE A 113 -15.58 -21.61 -2.47
C PHE A 113 -16.07 -22.74 -3.37
N THR A 114 -15.24 -23.14 -4.31
CA THR A 114 -15.54 -24.10 -5.38
C THR A 114 -14.48 -25.21 -5.40
N ASN A 115 -14.69 -26.24 -6.21
CA ASN A 115 -13.70 -27.32 -6.35
C ASN A 115 -12.34 -26.84 -6.90
N GLU A 116 -12.28 -25.67 -7.51
CA GLU A 116 -11.06 -25.10 -8.07
C GLU A 116 -10.37 -24.10 -7.15
N GLY A 117 -11.03 -23.67 -6.07
CA GLY A 117 -10.57 -22.63 -5.16
C GLY A 117 -11.63 -21.54 -4.92
N ILE A 118 -11.20 -20.31 -4.74
CA ILE A 118 -12.05 -19.17 -4.35
C ILE A 118 -12.39 -18.35 -5.59
N ALA A 119 -13.67 -18.14 -5.85
CA ALA A 119 -14.19 -17.40 -6.99
C ALA A 119 -14.77 -16.04 -6.57
N PHE A 120 -14.44 -15.04 -7.37
CA PHE A 120 -14.93 -13.68 -7.30
C PHE A 120 -15.74 -13.41 -8.57
N ASN A 121 -17.01 -13.05 -8.43
CA ASN A 121 -17.88 -12.71 -9.55
C ASN A 121 -18.25 -11.24 -9.46
N ASN A 122 -17.52 -10.40 -10.19
CA ASN A 122 -17.66 -8.93 -10.16
C ASN A 122 -17.72 -8.37 -8.71
N PHE A 123 -16.88 -8.90 -7.84
CA PHE A 123 -16.79 -8.51 -6.43
C PHE A 123 -16.41 -7.02 -6.36
N THR A 124 -17.27 -6.19 -5.79
CA THR A 124 -17.15 -4.75 -5.84
C THR A 124 -16.68 -4.17 -4.50
N LEU A 125 -15.54 -3.48 -4.55
CA LEU A 125 -15.08 -2.58 -3.50
C LEU A 125 -15.54 -1.16 -3.82
N ILE A 126 -16.09 -0.47 -2.82
CA ILE A 126 -16.48 0.93 -2.94
C ILE A 126 -15.62 1.78 -2.02
N ASP A 127 -14.92 2.77 -2.57
CA ASP A 127 -14.16 3.69 -1.75
C ASP A 127 -15.07 4.67 -0.96
N SER A 128 -14.42 5.52 -0.17
CA SER A 128 -15.03 6.62 0.58
C SER A 128 -15.68 7.71 -0.27
N LEU A 129 -15.39 7.76 -1.58
CA LEU A 129 -15.93 8.73 -2.54
C LEU A 129 -16.94 8.07 -3.50
N ASN A 130 -17.42 6.87 -3.15
CA ASN A 130 -18.38 6.08 -3.91
C ASN A 130 -17.88 5.62 -5.29
N GLN A 131 -16.57 5.61 -5.53
CA GLN A 131 -15.96 5.04 -6.71
C GLN A 131 -15.78 3.53 -6.53
N LYS A 132 -15.82 2.79 -7.64
CA LYS A 132 -15.84 1.33 -7.62
C LYS A 132 -14.53 0.74 -8.14
N ALA A 133 -14.05 -0.28 -7.45
CA ALA A 133 -13.12 -1.26 -7.98
C ALA A 133 -13.82 -2.62 -8.04
N THR A 134 -13.73 -3.31 -9.16
CA THR A 134 -14.37 -4.62 -9.39
C THR A 134 -13.29 -5.67 -9.57
N ILE A 135 -13.47 -6.81 -8.92
CA ILE A 135 -12.56 -7.95 -8.95
C ILE A 135 -13.34 -9.13 -9.53
N ASN A 136 -12.82 -9.73 -10.58
CA ASN A 136 -13.43 -10.88 -11.22
C ASN A 136 -12.38 -11.97 -11.46
N GLY A 137 -12.77 -13.24 -11.29
CA GLY A 137 -11.91 -14.39 -11.55
C GLY A 137 -11.73 -15.30 -10.34
N LYS A 138 -10.61 -16.00 -10.26
CA LYS A 138 -10.39 -17.05 -9.27
C LYS A 138 -9.01 -17.00 -8.63
N VAL A 139 -8.96 -17.30 -7.34
CA VAL A 139 -7.75 -17.76 -6.65
C VAL A 139 -7.84 -19.28 -6.60
N LEU A 140 -7.01 -19.93 -7.41
CA LEU A 140 -7.03 -21.37 -7.62
C LEU A 140 -6.20 -22.08 -6.55
N THR A 141 -6.74 -23.13 -5.96
CA THR A 141 -6.01 -23.98 -5.00
C THR A 141 -6.66 -25.35 -4.88
N THR A 142 -5.86 -26.37 -4.64
CA THR A 142 -6.33 -27.75 -4.37
C THR A 142 -6.09 -28.18 -2.93
N ASP A 143 -5.29 -27.44 -2.17
CA ASP A 143 -4.81 -27.81 -0.83
C ASP A 143 -4.80 -26.66 0.18
N TYR A 144 -5.19 -25.44 -0.23
CA TYR A 144 -5.12 -24.20 0.55
C TYR A 144 -3.73 -23.85 1.08
N LYS A 145 -2.68 -24.41 0.45
CA LYS A 145 -1.26 -24.11 0.71
C LYS A 145 -0.62 -23.49 -0.52
N ASN A 146 -0.89 -24.08 -1.68
CA ASN A 146 -0.42 -23.62 -2.97
C ASN A 146 -1.55 -22.87 -3.67
N TYR A 147 -1.24 -21.66 -4.13
CA TYR A 147 -2.21 -20.76 -4.76
C TYR A 147 -1.74 -20.34 -6.14
N ARG A 148 -2.67 -20.31 -7.09
CA ARG A 148 -2.49 -19.67 -8.40
C ARG A 148 -3.52 -18.59 -8.59
N PHE A 149 -3.17 -17.56 -9.36
CA PHE A 149 -4.03 -16.39 -9.55
C PHE A 149 -4.58 -16.34 -10.97
N GLY A 150 -5.86 -15.98 -11.06
CA GLY A 150 -6.56 -15.69 -12.31
C GLY A 150 -7.53 -14.57 -12.06
N LEU A 151 -7.02 -13.40 -11.69
CA LEU A 151 -7.82 -12.25 -11.25
C LEU A 151 -7.69 -11.07 -12.21
N ASP A 152 -8.82 -10.51 -12.58
CA ASP A 152 -8.94 -9.26 -13.33
C ASP A 152 -9.55 -8.21 -12.42
N ILE A 153 -8.85 -7.10 -12.23
CA ILE A 153 -9.28 -6.00 -11.37
C ILE A 153 -9.44 -4.77 -12.24
N ARG A 154 -10.59 -4.11 -12.12
CA ARG A 154 -10.85 -2.84 -12.80
C ARG A 154 -11.26 -1.78 -11.82
N MET A 155 -10.68 -0.60 -11.94
CA MET A 155 -11.03 0.55 -11.14
C MET A 155 -11.12 1.79 -12.02
N ASN A 156 -12.04 2.69 -11.70
CA ASN A 156 -12.20 3.95 -12.41
C ASN A 156 -12.26 5.09 -11.40
N ASN A 157 -11.32 6.02 -11.51
CA ASN A 157 -11.14 7.16 -10.61
C ASN A 157 -11.16 6.80 -9.12
N PHE A 158 -10.66 5.62 -8.78
CA PHE A 158 -10.74 5.04 -7.45
C PHE A 158 -9.67 5.62 -6.53
N ARG A 159 -10.04 6.04 -5.33
CA ARG A 159 -9.10 6.51 -4.31
C ARG A 159 -8.38 5.32 -3.68
N ALA A 160 -7.24 4.97 -4.25
CA ALA A 160 -6.45 3.81 -3.85
C ALA A 160 -5.64 4.09 -2.57
N ILE A 161 -5.13 5.30 -2.41
CA ILE A 161 -4.32 5.73 -1.25
C ILE A 161 -4.95 6.98 -0.65
N ASN A 162 -5.04 6.99 0.68
CA ASN A 162 -5.44 8.15 1.47
C ASN A 162 -4.71 8.13 2.81
N SER A 163 -3.39 8.22 2.76
CA SER A 163 -2.50 8.09 3.92
C SER A 163 -1.70 9.36 4.18
N THR A 164 -1.18 9.45 5.39
CA THR A 164 -0.22 10.47 5.83
C THR A 164 1.14 9.83 6.10
N ALA A 165 2.17 10.65 6.31
CA ALA A 165 3.51 10.15 6.68
C ALA A 165 3.50 9.29 7.96
N ALA A 166 2.55 9.53 8.88
CA ALA A 166 2.40 8.71 10.09
C ALA A 166 1.82 7.31 9.82
N ASP A 167 1.14 7.12 8.69
CA ASP A 167 0.61 5.82 8.27
C ASP A 167 1.67 5.04 7.48
N ASN A 168 2.48 5.74 6.69
CA ASN A 168 3.58 5.19 5.89
C ASN A 168 4.61 6.29 5.63
N GLU A 169 5.83 6.09 6.14
CA GLU A 169 6.89 7.11 6.08
C GLU A 169 7.42 7.34 4.67
N MET A 170 7.40 6.32 3.80
CA MET A 170 8.01 6.38 2.47
C MET A 170 7.04 6.86 1.39
N ILE A 171 5.81 6.34 1.40
CA ILE A 171 4.81 6.61 0.35
C ILE A 171 3.47 6.96 0.99
N TYR A 172 2.99 8.17 0.74
CA TYR A 172 1.72 8.62 1.28
C TYR A 172 1.03 9.67 0.40
N GLY A 173 -0.14 10.13 0.85
CA GLY A 173 -0.93 11.16 0.20
C GLY A 173 -2.31 10.68 -0.24
N THR A 174 -2.88 11.38 -1.20
CA THR A 174 -4.19 11.06 -1.78
C THR A 174 -4.00 10.69 -3.24
N VAL A 175 -4.27 9.44 -3.62
CA VAL A 175 -4.01 8.94 -4.98
C VAL A 175 -5.28 8.40 -5.62
N TYR A 176 -5.60 8.93 -6.80
CA TYR A 176 -6.74 8.53 -7.62
C TYR A 176 -6.27 7.76 -8.84
N LEU A 177 -6.76 6.55 -9.04
CA LEU A 177 -6.32 5.66 -10.10
C LEU A 177 -7.49 5.18 -10.98
N THR A 178 -7.25 5.13 -12.28
CA THR A 178 -8.03 4.34 -13.23
C THR A 178 -7.12 3.23 -13.72
N SER A 179 -7.54 1.97 -13.62
CA SER A 179 -6.65 0.87 -13.95
C SER A 179 -7.38 -0.41 -14.33
N ASP A 180 -6.78 -1.14 -15.28
CA ASP A 180 -7.04 -2.54 -15.57
C ASP A 180 -5.81 -3.34 -15.13
N ILE A 181 -5.98 -4.24 -14.16
CA ILE A 181 -4.91 -5.07 -13.58
C ILE A 181 -5.25 -6.53 -13.80
N LYS A 182 -4.27 -7.30 -14.28
CA LYS A 182 -4.34 -8.75 -14.42
C LYS A 182 -3.31 -9.37 -13.49
N VAL A 183 -3.76 -10.16 -12.53
CA VAL A 183 -2.90 -10.93 -11.63
C VAL A 183 -2.96 -12.40 -12.02
N ARG A 184 -1.82 -12.97 -12.38
CA ARG A 184 -1.58 -14.34 -12.79
C ARG A 184 -0.42 -14.93 -11.98
N GLY A 185 0.07 -16.10 -12.37
CA GLY A 185 1.17 -16.78 -11.67
C GLY A 185 0.71 -17.49 -10.40
N ASP A 186 1.65 -17.68 -9.47
CA ASP A 186 1.43 -18.37 -8.19
C ASP A 186 2.00 -17.59 -7.00
N LEU A 187 1.83 -18.13 -5.78
CA LEU A 187 2.28 -17.45 -4.56
C LEU A 187 3.79 -17.17 -4.52
N ASN A 188 4.62 -17.97 -5.18
CA ASN A 188 6.07 -17.76 -5.20
C ASN A 188 6.47 -16.71 -6.23
N GLN A 189 5.77 -16.69 -7.36
CA GLN A 189 6.03 -15.78 -8.48
C GLN A 189 4.69 -15.27 -9.07
N PRO A 190 4.07 -14.26 -8.44
CA PRO A 190 2.93 -13.57 -9.04
C PRO A 190 3.37 -12.85 -10.32
N ASP A 191 2.48 -12.86 -11.32
CA ASP A 191 2.66 -12.16 -12.59
C ASP A 191 1.58 -11.09 -12.72
N VAL A 192 1.98 -9.83 -12.65
CA VAL A 192 1.09 -8.67 -12.58
C VAL A 192 1.29 -7.82 -13.82
N ASN A 193 0.24 -7.71 -14.63
CA ASN A 193 0.20 -6.82 -15.78
C ASN A 193 -0.86 -5.74 -15.54
N MET A 194 -0.48 -4.47 -15.66
CA MET A 194 -1.40 -3.37 -15.37
C MET A 194 -1.26 -2.21 -16.35
N ASN A 195 -2.40 -1.61 -16.69
CA ASN A 195 -2.47 -0.28 -17.28
C ASN A 195 -3.02 0.65 -16.21
N ILE A 196 -2.33 1.74 -15.92
CA ILE A 196 -2.69 2.68 -14.85
C ILE A 196 -2.73 4.09 -15.44
N THR A 197 -3.76 4.83 -15.09
CA THR A 197 -3.79 6.29 -15.18
C THR A 197 -3.85 6.85 -13.77
N VAL A 198 -2.83 7.65 -13.40
CA VAL A 198 -2.86 8.49 -12.21
C VAL A 198 -3.68 9.73 -12.54
N ASN A 199 -4.84 9.85 -11.93
CA ASN A 199 -5.81 10.88 -12.27
C ASN A 199 -5.53 12.21 -11.55
N LYS A 200 -6.07 13.29 -12.11
CA LYS A 200 -6.11 14.61 -11.48
C LYS A 200 -6.67 14.58 -10.05
N GLY A 201 -6.24 15.55 -9.25
CA GLY A 201 -6.55 15.60 -7.81
C GLY A 201 -5.66 14.69 -6.97
N THR A 202 -4.79 13.88 -7.60
CA THR A 202 -3.75 13.14 -6.90
C THR A 202 -2.73 14.10 -6.29
N LYS A 203 -2.37 13.83 -5.03
CA LYS A 203 -1.27 14.42 -4.30
C LYS A 203 -0.46 13.30 -3.69
N PHE A 204 0.55 12.86 -4.43
CA PHE A 204 1.42 11.77 -4.04
C PHE A 204 2.69 12.33 -3.39
N PHE A 205 3.11 11.71 -2.29
CA PHE A 205 4.33 12.04 -1.58
C PHE A 205 5.24 10.83 -1.55
N PHE A 206 6.49 11.05 -1.95
CA PHE A 206 7.57 10.10 -1.82
C PHE A 206 8.65 10.72 -0.95
N ALA A 207 8.87 10.16 0.23
CA ALA A 207 9.98 10.57 1.08
C ALA A 207 11.21 9.75 0.76
N LEU A 208 12.32 10.44 0.48
CA LEU A 208 13.60 9.76 0.33
C LEU A 208 13.98 9.13 1.68
N PRO A 209 14.39 7.84 1.72
CA PRO A 209 14.91 7.25 2.94
C PRO A 209 16.09 8.09 3.42
N SER A 210 16.05 8.57 4.66
CA SER A 210 17.17 9.28 5.26
C SER A 210 18.39 8.37 5.24
N SER A 211 19.41 8.71 4.44
CA SER A 211 20.67 7.98 4.39
C SER A 211 21.56 8.26 5.60
N ASP A 212 21.06 9.03 6.57
CA ASP A 212 21.82 9.49 7.73
C ASP A 212 21.60 8.55 8.93
N PRO A 213 22.57 7.69 9.29
CA PRO A 213 22.48 6.83 10.46
C PRO A 213 22.40 7.61 11.79
N SER A 214 22.60 8.92 11.78
CA SER A 214 22.45 9.78 12.97
C SER A 214 21.01 10.25 13.25
N ILE A 215 20.08 10.05 12.30
CA ILE A 215 18.64 10.33 12.47
C ILE A 215 17.87 9.08 12.98
N ILE A 216 18.54 7.93 13.06
CA ILE A 216 18.05 6.76 13.79
C ILE A 216 18.24 7.04 15.29
N ASP A 217 17.24 7.70 15.88
CA ASP A 217 17.02 7.87 17.32
C ASP A 217 18.26 8.22 18.17
N GLN A 218 18.52 9.51 18.34
CA GLN A 218 18.91 10.02 19.66
C GLN A 218 17.68 10.25 20.54
N ASP A 219 16.79 9.25 20.64
CA ASP A 219 15.94 9.16 21.82
C ASP A 219 16.86 8.70 22.96
N GLY A 220 17.47 9.69 23.62
CA GLY A 220 18.16 9.52 24.87
C GLY A 220 17.16 8.94 25.88
N ILE A 221 17.17 7.61 26.04
CA ILE A 221 16.36 6.93 27.04
C ILE A 221 16.90 7.34 28.42
N VAL A 222 16.36 8.40 29.01
CA VAL A 222 16.37 8.56 30.46
C VAL A 222 15.32 7.61 31.00
N GLN A 223 15.74 6.38 31.29
CA GLN A 223 14.90 5.43 32.01
C GLN A 223 14.98 5.76 33.49
N PHE A 224 13.93 6.39 34.02
CA PHE A 224 13.71 6.43 35.47
C PHE A 224 13.34 5.00 35.91
N ILE A 225 14.30 4.30 36.51
CA ILE A 225 14.06 3.04 37.20
C ILE A 225 13.59 3.33 38.62
N ASP A 226 12.34 2.99 38.91
CA ASP A 226 11.85 2.83 40.27
C ASP A 226 12.36 1.49 40.80
N ALA A 227 13.34 1.52 41.70
CA ALA A 227 14.06 0.33 42.17
C ALA A 227 13.20 -0.59 43.06
N ASP A 228 12.01 -0.15 43.46
CA ASP A 228 11.11 -0.89 44.36
C ASP A 228 9.90 -1.52 43.64
N ALA A 229 9.82 -1.43 42.31
CA ALA A 229 8.73 -2.03 41.53
C ALA A 229 8.95 -3.55 41.30
N PRO A 230 7.95 -4.42 41.58
CA PRO A 230 8.05 -5.86 41.30
C PRO A 230 8.23 -6.13 39.79
N PRO A 231 8.96 -7.20 39.40
CA PRO A 231 9.43 -7.39 38.03
C PRO A 231 8.26 -7.52 37.05
N PHE A 232 8.01 -6.45 36.30
CA PHE A 232 7.10 -6.43 35.17
C PHE A 232 7.81 -7.02 33.95
N ASN A 233 7.64 -8.32 33.73
CA ASN A 233 8.09 -9.03 32.54
C ASN A 233 7.18 -8.72 31.33
N GLY A 234 7.37 -7.55 30.72
CA GLY A 234 6.50 -7.12 29.63
C GLY A 234 6.97 -5.93 28.81
N GLN A 235 8.27 -5.77 28.59
CA GLN A 235 8.72 -4.92 27.48
C GLN A 235 8.57 -5.70 26.18
N LYS A 236 7.68 -5.24 25.30
CA LYS A 236 7.70 -5.63 23.90
C LYS A 236 9.10 -5.29 23.37
N ALA A 237 9.85 -6.31 22.98
CA ALA A 237 11.01 -6.11 22.14
C ALA A 237 10.60 -5.20 20.98
N LEU A 238 11.35 -4.11 20.77
CA LEU A 238 11.32 -3.34 19.54
C LEU A 238 11.55 -4.35 18.41
N LYS A 239 10.48 -4.74 17.73
CA LYS A 239 10.52 -5.62 16.57
C LYS A 239 11.05 -4.80 15.40
N VAL A 240 12.36 -4.58 15.39
CA VAL A 240 13.10 -4.08 14.22
C VAL A 240 13.20 -5.16 13.14
N ASP A 241 12.76 -6.39 13.42
CA ASP A 241 12.88 -7.55 12.54
C ASP A 241 11.52 -8.12 12.09
N SER A 242 10.59 -7.24 11.71
CA SER A 242 9.28 -7.64 11.18
C SER A 242 8.95 -6.94 9.86
N ILE A 243 9.93 -6.83 8.97
CA ILE A 243 9.63 -7.18 7.57
C ILE A 243 9.36 -8.68 7.61
N SER A 244 8.09 -9.04 7.85
CA SER A 244 7.61 -10.40 7.63
C SER A 244 8.18 -10.87 6.30
N LYS A 245 9.08 -11.88 6.33
CA LYS A 245 9.59 -12.51 5.11
C LYS A 245 8.38 -12.92 4.30
N SER A 246 8.05 -12.12 3.29
CA SER A 246 6.98 -12.45 2.37
C SER A 246 7.30 -13.82 1.79
N PRO A 247 6.38 -14.80 1.80
CA PRO A 247 6.62 -16.09 1.15
C PRO A 247 6.78 -15.94 -0.36
N ILE A 248 6.50 -14.75 -0.91
CA ILE A 248 6.75 -14.40 -2.31
C ILE A 248 8.27 -14.31 -2.51
N LYS A 249 8.80 -15.17 -3.38
CA LYS A 249 10.23 -15.18 -3.72
C LYS A 249 10.58 -14.10 -4.73
N GLY A 250 9.63 -13.71 -5.57
CA GLY A 250 9.77 -12.65 -6.57
C GLY A 250 8.44 -12.25 -7.18
N ILE A 251 8.37 -11.08 -7.81
CA ILE A 251 7.20 -10.60 -8.54
C ILE A 251 7.63 -10.30 -9.97
N ASN A 252 6.87 -10.77 -10.96
CA ASN A 252 6.97 -10.25 -12.32
C ASN A 252 5.92 -9.14 -12.47
N LEU A 253 6.36 -7.91 -12.76
CA LEU A 253 5.49 -6.75 -12.93
C LEU A 253 5.73 -6.12 -14.29
N VAL A 254 4.66 -5.81 -15.00
CA VAL A 254 4.66 -4.93 -16.18
C VAL A 254 3.55 -3.93 -16.02
N ALA A 255 3.90 -2.64 -15.99
CA ALA A 255 2.97 -1.54 -15.81
C ALA A 255 3.17 -0.48 -16.89
N ALA A 256 2.11 -0.21 -17.66
CA ALA A 256 2.01 1.01 -18.46
C ALA A 256 1.32 2.07 -17.59
N VAL A 257 2.01 3.18 -17.32
CA VAL A 257 1.58 4.23 -16.40
C VAL A 257 1.45 5.53 -17.15
N LYS A 258 0.24 6.09 -17.15
CA LYS A 258 -0.05 7.44 -17.61
C LYS A 258 -0.28 8.35 -16.41
N ILE A 259 0.26 9.56 -16.45
CA ILE A 259 0.09 10.56 -15.39
C ILE A 259 -0.67 11.76 -15.95
N ASP A 260 -1.77 12.12 -15.31
CA ASP A 260 -2.52 13.33 -15.64
C ASP A 260 -1.68 14.58 -15.32
N PRO A 261 -1.63 15.60 -16.20
CA PRO A 261 -0.86 16.83 -15.97
C PRO A 261 -1.22 17.60 -14.69
N GLU A 262 -2.42 17.39 -14.12
CA GLU A 262 -2.84 18.01 -12.87
C GLU A 262 -2.49 17.18 -11.61
N ALA A 263 -1.94 15.97 -11.77
CA ALA A 263 -1.49 15.13 -10.66
C ALA A 263 -0.19 15.67 -10.05
N GLU A 264 -0.17 15.81 -8.73
CA GLU A 264 0.97 16.33 -7.96
C GLU A 264 1.87 15.19 -7.47
N LEU A 265 3.15 15.25 -7.84
CA LEU A 265 4.24 14.48 -7.26
C LEU A 265 5.04 15.38 -6.34
N ASN A 266 5.16 14.97 -5.08
CA ASN A 266 5.92 15.65 -4.05
C ASN A 266 7.05 14.74 -3.59
N VAL A 267 8.30 15.09 -3.91
CA VAL A 267 9.48 14.37 -3.41
C VAL A 267 9.99 15.12 -2.20
N VAL A 268 9.87 14.50 -1.03
CA VAL A 268 10.37 15.03 0.24
C VAL A 268 11.83 14.62 0.37
N VAL A 269 12.72 15.60 0.33
CA VAL A 269 14.17 15.40 0.38
C VAL A 269 14.67 15.51 1.81
N ASP A 270 14.27 16.57 2.50
CA ASP A 270 14.61 16.80 3.90
C ASP A 270 13.36 17.28 4.64
N PRO A 271 12.67 16.42 5.40
CA PRO A 271 11.49 16.80 6.17
C PRO A 271 11.78 17.87 7.24
N SER A 272 12.97 17.84 7.84
CA SER A 272 13.36 18.73 8.95
C SER A 272 13.59 20.15 8.48
N ASN A 273 14.25 20.31 7.34
CA ASN A 273 14.45 21.61 6.70
C ASN A 273 13.28 22.00 5.76
N GLY A 274 12.40 21.03 5.46
CA GLY A 274 11.26 21.19 4.57
C GLY A 274 11.67 21.33 3.11
N ASP A 275 12.80 20.74 2.72
CA ASP A 275 13.26 20.71 1.34
C ASP A 275 12.43 19.67 0.58
N ALA A 276 11.73 20.15 -0.45
CA ALA A 276 10.80 19.34 -1.19
C ALA A 276 10.68 19.84 -2.63
N LEU A 277 10.61 18.88 -3.56
CA LEU A 277 10.25 19.10 -4.95
C LEU A 277 8.76 18.82 -5.10
N ASN A 278 7.98 19.82 -5.49
CA ASN A 278 6.54 19.68 -5.75
C ASN A 278 6.31 19.97 -7.24
N ILE A 279 5.92 18.96 -8.00
CA ILE A 279 5.76 19.07 -9.45
C ILE A 279 4.45 18.47 -9.93
N LYS A 280 3.94 19.07 -11.00
CA LYS A 280 2.84 18.60 -11.83
C LYS A 280 3.36 18.36 -13.23
N GLY A 281 2.94 17.30 -13.87
CA GLY A 281 3.50 16.95 -15.16
C GLY A 281 2.78 15.81 -15.86
N ASP A 282 2.96 15.81 -17.16
CA ASP A 282 2.45 14.79 -18.07
C ASP A 282 3.52 13.71 -18.24
N ALA A 283 3.11 12.44 -18.18
CA ALA A 283 4.03 11.35 -18.40
C ALA A 283 3.34 10.09 -18.92
N ASP A 284 4.04 9.42 -19.84
CA ASP A 284 3.79 8.03 -20.19
C ASP A 284 5.05 7.24 -19.84
N LEU A 285 4.92 6.32 -18.89
CA LEU A 285 6.01 5.53 -18.32
C LEU A 285 5.71 4.04 -18.47
N ASN A 286 6.74 3.25 -18.74
CA ASN A 286 6.69 1.79 -18.62
C ASN A 286 7.58 1.37 -17.47
N ALA A 287 6.96 0.80 -16.44
CA ALA A 287 7.64 0.23 -15.29
C ALA A 287 7.60 -1.30 -15.36
N THR A 288 8.72 -1.93 -15.04
CA THR A 288 8.84 -3.39 -14.98
C THR A 288 9.58 -3.77 -13.72
N MET A 289 9.25 -4.94 -13.17
CA MET A 289 10.01 -5.58 -12.10
C MET A 289 10.19 -7.05 -12.46
N ASP A 290 11.42 -7.53 -12.44
CA ASP A 290 11.66 -8.96 -12.63
C ASP A 290 11.61 -9.71 -11.28
N PRO A 291 11.56 -11.06 -11.28
CA PRO A 291 11.48 -11.84 -10.05
C PRO A 291 12.67 -11.68 -9.10
N SER A 292 13.80 -11.11 -9.53
CA SER A 292 14.92 -10.78 -8.64
C SER A 292 14.67 -9.50 -7.83
N GLY A 293 13.62 -8.75 -8.16
CA GLY A 293 13.32 -7.44 -7.59
C GLY A 293 13.94 -6.28 -8.36
N LYS A 294 14.65 -6.56 -9.47
CA LYS A 294 15.23 -5.51 -10.32
C LYS A 294 14.10 -4.73 -10.98
N ILE A 295 14.10 -3.41 -10.80
CA ILE A 295 13.10 -2.51 -11.36
C ILE A 295 13.71 -1.82 -12.58
N SER A 296 12.94 -1.69 -13.65
CA SER A 296 13.28 -0.84 -14.78
C SER A 296 12.12 0.09 -15.10
N LEU A 297 12.41 1.38 -15.23
CA LEU A 297 11.50 2.45 -15.59
C LEU A 297 12.00 3.08 -16.89
N THR A 298 11.09 3.26 -17.85
CA THR A 298 11.39 3.95 -19.12
C THR A 298 10.29 4.92 -19.44
N GLY A 299 10.64 6.06 -20.00
CA GLY A 299 9.68 7.08 -20.40
C GLY A 299 10.12 8.48 -20.03
N ARG A 300 9.27 9.44 -20.34
CA ARG A 300 9.53 10.87 -20.13
C ARG A 300 8.44 11.46 -19.25
N TYR A 301 8.86 12.21 -18.25
CA TYR A 301 8.01 13.09 -17.45
C TYR A 301 8.31 14.53 -17.85
N GLU A 302 7.30 15.24 -18.33
CA GLU A 302 7.39 16.65 -18.66
C GLU A 302 6.73 17.49 -17.56
N VAL A 303 7.54 18.33 -16.92
CA VAL A 303 7.06 19.19 -15.83
C VAL A 303 6.29 20.36 -16.43
N VAL A 304 5.02 20.46 -16.07
CA VAL A 304 4.10 21.51 -16.51
C VAL A 304 4.12 22.70 -15.55
N ASP A 305 4.17 22.42 -14.24
CA ASP A 305 4.22 23.42 -13.17
C ASP A 305 4.88 22.81 -11.93
N GLY A 306 5.38 23.67 -11.03
CA GLY A 306 5.94 23.21 -9.77
C GLY A 306 6.93 24.17 -9.14
N SER A 307 7.43 23.78 -7.98
CA SER A 307 8.48 24.48 -7.27
C SER A 307 9.40 23.52 -6.52
N TYR A 308 10.62 23.99 -6.27
CA TYR A 308 11.57 23.36 -5.38
C TYR A 308 11.86 24.31 -4.22
N ASN A 309 11.62 23.82 -3.01
CA ASN A 309 11.97 24.53 -1.80
C ASN A 309 13.39 24.14 -1.39
N LEU A 310 14.27 25.14 -1.34
CA LEU A 310 15.66 24.96 -0.91
C LEU A 310 15.92 25.78 0.36
N SER A 311 16.43 25.10 1.38
CA SER A 311 16.91 25.75 2.60
C SER A 311 18.38 26.14 2.45
N VAL A 312 18.66 27.44 2.47
CA VAL A 312 20.03 27.97 2.27
C VAL A 312 20.56 28.59 3.56
N GLY A 313 20.86 27.77 4.57
CA GLY A 313 21.46 28.19 5.84
C GLY A 313 20.91 29.51 6.40
N PRO A 314 21.75 30.54 6.67
CA PRO A 314 21.30 31.81 7.24
C PRO A 314 20.42 32.65 6.30
N LEU A 315 20.32 32.30 5.01
CA LEU A 315 19.47 33.00 4.03
C LEU A 315 18.01 32.53 4.08
N GLY A 316 17.72 31.50 4.89
CA GLY A 316 16.41 30.90 5.06
C GLY A 316 15.95 30.10 3.85
N LYS A 317 14.64 29.82 3.83
CA LYS A 317 13.99 29.02 2.80
C LYS A 317 13.70 29.86 1.55
N LYS A 318 14.05 29.33 0.37
CA LYS A 318 13.79 29.95 -0.94
C LYS A 318 12.97 29.00 -1.79
N GLU A 319 11.90 29.51 -2.37
CA GLU A 319 11.08 28.77 -3.33
C GLU A 319 11.54 29.11 -4.74
N PHE A 320 12.10 28.12 -5.43
CA PHE A 320 12.44 28.23 -6.85
C PHE A 320 11.29 27.65 -7.69
N ARG A 321 10.71 28.44 -8.57
CA ARG A 321 9.65 27.95 -9.49
C ARG A 321 10.26 27.20 -10.66
N ILE A 322 9.72 26.04 -10.98
CA ILE A 322 10.19 25.26 -12.12
C ILE A 322 9.87 26.01 -13.41
N VAL A 323 10.86 26.13 -14.28
CA VAL A 323 10.72 26.69 -15.62
C VAL A 323 10.10 25.64 -16.52
N LYS A 324 9.03 26.03 -17.23
CA LYS A 324 8.31 25.17 -18.17
C LYS A 324 9.25 24.56 -19.22
N GLY A 325 9.03 23.28 -19.53
CA GLY A 325 9.90 22.51 -20.43
C GLY A 325 11.00 21.73 -19.72
N SER A 326 11.04 21.80 -18.38
CA SER A 326 11.85 20.90 -17.56
C SER A 326 11.38 19.45 -17.73
N THR A 327 12.32 18.50 -17.79
CA THR A 327 12.03 17.09 -18.09
C THR A 327 12.84 16.14 -17.22
N ILE A 328 12.29 14.95 -17.00
CA ILE A 328 13.00 13.82 -16.41
C ILE A 328 12.79 12.62 -17.34
N ILE A 329 13.88 11.95 -17.72
CA ILE A 329 13.86 10.83 -18.67
C ILE A 329 14.48 9.62 -18.02
N TRP A 330 13.74 8.51 -17.98
CA TRP A 330 14.26 7.23 -17.54
C TRP A 330 14.51 6.31 -18.74
N THR A 331 15.60 5.57 -18.66
CA THR A 331 16.03 4.63 -19.72
C THR A 331 16.34 3.23 -19.19
N GLY A 332 16.04 2.96 -17.92
CA GLY A 332 16.45 1.75 -17.22
C GLY A 332 16.22 1.87 -15.71
N GLU A 333 17.28 1.92 -14.92
CA GLU A 333 17.18 1.98 -13.45
C GLU A 333 16.41 3.24 -12.99
N PRO A 334 15.38 3.11 -12.11
CA PRO A 334 14.57 4.23 -11.66
C PRO A 334 15.34 5.35 -10.95
N THR A 335 16.48 5.02 -10.34
CA THR A 335 17.36 5.95 -9.61
C THR A 335 18.34 6.69 -10.51
N SER A 336 18.55 6.25 -11.75
CA SER A 336 19.52 6.81 -12.70
C SER A 336 18.80 7.55 -13.82
N ALA A 337 17.92 8.47 -13.45
CA ALA A 337 17.17 9.28 -14.40
C ALA A 337 18.07 10.38 -14.99
N ASN A 338 17.86 10.74 -16.26
CA ASN A 338 18.43 11.94 -16.83
C ASN A 338 17.50 13.13 -16.53
N ALA A 339 17.92 13.99 -15.62
CA ALA A 339 17.20 15.20 -15.26
C ALA A 339 17.68 16.37 -16.11
N ASN A 340 16.74 17.15 -16.63
CA ASN A 340 16.98 18.47 -17.17
C ASN A 340 15.93 19.40 -16.56
N LEU A 341 16.19 19.78 -15.31
CA LEU A 341 15.31 20.63 -14.51
C LEU A 341 15.95 22.01 -14.37
N THR A 342 15.18 23.05 -14.66
CA THR A 342 15.58 24.44 -14.42
C THR A 342 14.54 25.08 -13.53
N ALA A 343 14.97 25.71 -12.45
CA ALA A 343 14.11 26.45 -11.54
C ALA A 343 14.62 27.88 -11.37
N MET A 344 13.74 28.83 -11.13
CA MET A 344 14.05 30.26 -11.06
C MET A 344 13.46 30.88 -9.79
N TYR A 345 14.27 31.68 -9.11
CA TYR A 345 13.87 32.53 -8.00
C TYR A 345 14.21 33.99 -8.34
N GLU A 346 13.24 34.90 -8.22
CA GLU A 346 13.46 36.32 -8.44
C GLU A 346 13.66 37.06 -7.11
N VAL A 347 14.71 37.88 -7.04
CA VAL A 347 15.04 38.67 -5.84
C VAL A 347 15.38 40.11 -6.20
N ASN A 348 14.85 41.06 -5.44
CA ASN A 348 15.25 42.45 -5.54
C ASN A 348 16.46 42.73 -4.64
N ALA A 349 17.63 42.90 -5.25
CA ALA A 349 18.89 43.15 -4.55
C ALA A 349 19.60 44.38 -5.15
N ALA A 350 20.47 45.00 -4.36
CA ALA A 350 21.32 46.08 -4.84
C ALA A 350 22.54 45.47 -5.56
N PRO A 351 22.88 45.88 -6.80
CA PRO A 351 24.04 45.36 -7.52
C PRO A 351 25.39 45.81 -6.92
N ILE A 352 25.39 46.69 -5.93
CA ILE A 352 26.61 47.33 -5.39
C ILE A 352 27.71 46.34 -5.00
N ASP A 353 27.34 45.21 -4.39
CA ASP A 353 28.29 44.17 -3.97
C ASP A 353 28.82 43.35 -5.16
N LEU A 354 28.04 43.24 -6.24
CA LEU A 354 28.48 42.58 -7.48
C LEU A 354 29.39 43.49 -8.31
N LEU A 355 29.10 44.79 -8.32
CA LEU A 355 29.84 45.79 -9.09
C LEU A 355 31.16 46.21 -8.41
N ASN A 356 31.33 45.92 -7.11
CA ASN A 356 32.50 46.34 -6.31
C ASN A 356 32.80 47.85 -6.43
N GLN A 357 31.75 48.67 -6.58
CA GLN A 357 31.85 50.14 -6.69
C GLN A 357 31.06 50.81 -5.57
N PRO A 358 31.64 50.96 -4.37
CA PRO A 358 30.93 51.45 -3.19
C PRO A 358 30.43 52.91 -3.32
N ASP A 359 31.05 53.69 -4.21
CA ASP A 359 30.72 55.10 -4.45
C ASP A 359 29.61 55.29 -5.50
N LEU A 360 29.22 54.23 -6.22
CA LEU A 360 28.17 54.30 -7.23
C LEU A 360 26.79 54.33 -6.53
N VAL A 361 26.29 55.53 -6.21
CA VAL A 361 24.98 55.72 -5.54
C VAL A 361 23.84 55.01 -6.28
N GLN A 362 23.91 54.96 -7.62
CA GLN A 362 22.94 54.26 -8.48
C GLN A 362 22.92 52.74 -8.24
N ALA A 363 24.04 52.14 -7.83
CA ALA A 363 24.14 50.71 -7.50
C ALA A 363 23.48 50.34 -6.17
N LYS A 364 23.05 51.32 -5.36
CA LYS A 364 22.28 51.07 -4.12
C LYS A 364 20.79 50.82 -4.39
N THR A 365 20.30 51.15 -5.58
CA THR A 365 18.92 50.90 -5.98
C THR A 365 18.72 49.40 -6.19
N LYS A 366 17.68 48.84 -5.56
CA LYS A 366 17.34 47.43 -5.76
C LYS A 366 16.75 47.22 -7.16
N ILE A 367 17.27 46.23 -7.86
CA ILE A 367 16.77 45.78 -9.17
C ILE A 367 16.48 44.27 -9.09
N PRO A 368 15.59 43.75 -9.96
CA PRO A 368 15.29 42.33 -9.98
C PRO A 368 16.48 41.53 -10.53
N PHE A 369 16.87 40.50 -9.79
CA PHE A 369 17.82 39.46 -10.19
C PHE A 369 17.12 38.13 -10.27
N GLN A 370 17.35 37.40 -11.36
CA GLN A 370 16.86 36.04 -11.55
C GLN A 370 17.97 35.06 -11.20
N VAL A 371 17.74 34.25 -10.18
CA VAL A 371 18.65 33.18 -9.75
C VAL A 371 18.12 31.87 -10.31
N TYR A 372 18.92 31.22 -11.15
CA TYR A 372 18.58 29.93 -11.74
C TYR A 372 19.26 28.80 -10.96
N LEU A 373 18.48 27.78 -10.63
CA LEU A 373 18.96 26.48 -10.18
C LEU A 373 18.80 25.50 -11.34
N MET A 374 19.88 24.84 -11.74
CA MET A 374 19.87 23.92 -12.86
C MET A 374 20.36 22.55 -12.40
N MET A 375 19.59 21.51 -12.71
CA MET A 375 19.99 20.11 -12.54
C MET A 375 19.99 19.47 -13.92
N LYS A 376 21.18 19.11 -14.40
CA LYS A 376 21.41 18.55 -15.73
C LYS A 376 22.27 17.31 -15.64
N GLY A 377 21.84 16.24 -16.30
CA GLY A 377 22.59 15.00 -16.39
C GLY A 377 21.92 13.86 -15.63
N GLU A 378 22.68 12.79 -15.44
CA GLU A 378 22.26 11.61 -14.69
C GLU A 378 22.24 11.90 -13.19
N LEU A 379 21.20 11.42 -12.50
CA LEU A 379 21.04 11.53 -11.04
C LEU A 379 21.99 10.63 -10.26
#